data_AF-A0A2E7XF34-F1
#
_entry.id   AF-A0A2E7XF34-F1
#
_cell.length_a   1.000
_cell.length_b   1.000
_cell.length_c   1.000
_cell.angle_alpha   90.00
_cell.angle_beta   90.00
_cell.angle_gamma   90.00
#
_symmetry.space_group_name_H-M   'P 1'
#
loop_
_entity.id
_entity.type
_entity.pdbx_description
1 polymer ?
#
loop_
_entity_poly.entity_id
_entity_poly.type
_entity_poly.pdbx_seq_one_letter_code
_entity_poly.pdbx_strand_id
1 'polypeptide(L)' 'MLRYRMKISVAILTLLASSISFAHDLVINNGRVMDPESAFDQIANIAIDAGQIVKIDGGAPKGDNTIDAAGLY' A
#
# COMPACT_ATOMS: atom_id res chain seq x y z
N MET A 1 -19.60 -2.90 -37.59
CA MET A 1 -18.95 -3.93 -36.74
C MET A 1 -17.57 -3.51 -36.21
N LEU A 2 -16.67 -2.94 -37.03
CA LEU A 2 -15.30 -2.57 -36.62
C LEU A 2 -15.21 -1.54 -35.48
N ARG A 3 -16.05 -0.49 -35.50
CA ARG A 3 -16.12 0.53 -34.44
C ARG A 3 -16.56 0.00 -33.07
N TYR A 4 -17.36 -1.07 -33.04
CA TYR A 4 -17.85 -1.68 -31.80
C TYR A 4 -16.78 -2.59 -31.18
N ARG A 5 -16.04 -3.32 -32.01
CA ARG A 5 -14.86 -4.10 -31.58
C ARG A 5 -13.78 -3.21 -30.96
N MET A 6 -13.52 -2.04 -31.57
CA MET A 6 -12.54 -1.09 -31.04
C MET A 6 -12.94 -0.52 -29.67
N LYS A 7 -14.23 -0.22 -29.45
CA LYS A 7 -14.73 0.24 -28.14
C LYS A 7 -14.63 -0.86 -27.07
N ILE A 8 -14.92 -2.12 -27.42
CA ILE A 8 -14.78 -3.26 -26.50
C ILE A 8 -13.31 -3.48 -26.13
N SER A 9 -12.39 -3.42 -27.09
CA SER A 9 -10.95 -3.57 -26.83
C SER A 9 -10.41 -2.48 -25.91
N VAL A 10 -10.84 -1.22 -26.09
CA VAL A 10 -10.45 -0.12 -25.21
C VAL A 10 -11.02 -0.31 -23.80
N ALA A 11 -12.28 -0.75 -23.67
CA ALA A 11 -12.90 -1.00 -22.37
C ALA A 11 -12.19 -2.12 -21.58
N ILE A 12 -11.74 -3.17 -22.27
CA ILE A 12 -10.95 -4.27 -21.66
C ILE A 12 -9.58 -3.76 -21.20
N LEU A 13 -8.90 -2.95 -22.01
CA LEU A 13 -7.60 -2.39 -21.66
C LEU A 13 -7.68 -1.47 -20.44
N THR A 14 -8.73 -0.64 -20.34
CA THR A 14 -8.94 0.23 -19.17
C THR A 14 -9.26 -0.55 -17.90
N LEU A 15 -9.94 -1.70 -18.00
CA LEU A 15 -10.26 -2.54 -16.84
C LEU A 15 -9.02 -3.23 -16.26
N LEU A 16 -8.05 -3.60 -17.11
CA LEU A 16 -6.81 -4.26 -16.70
C LEU A 16 -5.81 -3.32 -16.01
N ALA A 17 -5.86 -2.01 -16.29
CA ALA A 17 -4.95 -1.03 -15.71
C ALA A 17 -5.27 -0.65 -14.25
N SER A 18 -6.52 -0.87 -13.79
CA SER A 18 -7.01 -0.45 -12.48
C SER A 18 -6.42 -1.22 -11.28
N SER A 19 -5.55 -2.21 -11.51
CA SER A 19 -5.02 -3.11 -10.48
C SER A 19 -3.50 -3.01 -10.29
N ILE A 20 -2.85 -2.01 -10.88
CA ILE A 20 -1.42 -1.76 -10.65
C ILE A 20 -1.30 -1.00 -9.33
N SER A 21 -1.12 -1.74 -8.23
CA SER A 21 -0.65 -1.18 -6.96
C SER A 21 0.87 -1.20 -6.95
N PHE A 22 1.50 -0.03 -6.85
CA PHE A 22 2.94 0.05 -6.64
C PHE A 22 3.30 -0.45 -5.24
N ALA A 23 4.40 -1.18 -5.14
CA ALA A 23 4.98 -1.55 -3.85
C ALA A 23 5.74 -0.34 -3.28
N HIS A 24 5.74 -0.21 -1.96
CA HIS A 24 6.54 0.77 -1.24
C HIS A 24 7.99 0.28 -1.08
N ASP A 25 8.96 1.16 -0.83
CA ASP A 25 10.37 0.73 -0.69
C ASP A 25 10.57 -0.21 0.51
N LEU A 26 9.90 0.10 1.63
CA LEU A 26 9.89 -0.70 2.85
C LEU A 26 8.51 -0.65 3.52
N VAL A 27 8.04 -1.80 3.97
CA VAL A 27 6.88 -1.94 4.84
C VAL A 27 7.28 -2.55 6.17
N ILE A 28 6.91 -1.91 7.28
CA ILE A 28 7.00 -2.46 8.62
C ILE A 28 5.59 -2.89 9.03
N ASN A 29 5.37 -4.19 9.17
CA ASN A 29 4.08 -4.76 9.53
C ASN A 29 3.94 -4.99 11.04
N ASN A 30 2.70 -4.90 11.53
CA ASN A 30 2.27 -5.28 12.87
C ASN A 30 3.05 -4.61 14.00
N GLY A 31 3.60 -3.43 13.75
CA GLY A 31 4.34 -2.66 14.75
C GLY A 31 3.39 -1.86 15.65
N ARG A 32 3.77 -1.66 16.91
CA ARG A 32 3.09 -0.70 17.78
C ARG A 32 3.65 0.70 17.55
N VAL A 33 2.86 1.56 16.95
CA VAL A 33 3.24 2.93 16.65
C VAL A 33 2.72 3.81 17.79
N MET A 34 3.66 4.47 18.47
CA MET A 34 3.39 5.37 19.58
C MET A 34 3.83 6.79 19.18
N ASP A 35 2.85 7.67 19.00
CA ASP A 35 3.07 9.11 18.82
C ASP A 35 2.39 9.88 19.97
N PRO A 36 3.17 10.42 20.93
CA PRO A 36 2.63 11.14 22.07
C PRO A 36 2.01 12.49 21.70
N GLU A 37 2.38 13.08 20.55
CA GLU A 37 1.85 14.37 20.12
C GLU A 37 0.36 14.25 19.74
N SER A 38 0.01 13.20 19.01
CA SER A 38 -1.37 12.89 18.63
C SER A 38 -2.10 11.96 19.60
N ALA A 39 -1.41 11.47 20.63
CA ALA A 39 -1.85 10.37 21.49
C ALA A 39 -2.19 9.08 20.70
N PHE A 40 -1.57 8.90 19.54
CA PHE A 40 -1.73 7.70 18.72
C PHE A 40 -0.93 6.55 19.33
N ASP A 41 -1.62 5.49 19.71
CA ASP A 41 -1.02 4.29 20.29
C ASP A 41 -1.82 3.08 19.83
N GLN A 42 -1.35 2.45 18.75
CA GLN A 42 -2.01 1.27 18.19
C GLN A 42 -1.06 0.42 17.37
N ILE A 43 -1.48 -0.82 17.11
CA ILE A 43 -0.84 -1.68 16.12
C ILE A 43 -1.19 -1.16 14.72
N ALA A 44 -0.17 -0.95 13.89
CA ALA A 44 -0.30 -0.46 12.53
C ALA A 44 0.83 -0.98 11.63
N ASN A 45 0.62 -0.85 10.33
CA ASN A 45 1.61 -1.07 9.30
C ASN A 45 2.12 0.29 8.80
N ILE A 46 3.42 0.41 8.60
CA ILE A 46 4.10 1.64 8.18
C ILE A 46 4.68 1.41 6.80
N ALA A 47 4.28 2.24 5.84
CA ALA A 47 4.89 2.27 4.51
C ALA A 47 5.91 3.41 4.43
N ILE A 48 7.10 3.09 3.91
CA ILE A 48 8.23 4.01 3.80
C ILE A 48 8.69 4.03 2.35
N ASP A 49 8.76 5.24 1.78
CA ASP A 49 9.32 5.50 0.45
C ASP A 49 10.39 6.59 0.57
N ALA A 50 11.54 6.38 -0.06
CA ALA A 50 12.70 7.29 -0.02
C ALA A 50 13.08 7.73 1.41
N GLY A 51 12.92 6.84 2.40
CA GLY A 51 13.22 7.09 3.81
C GLY A 51 12.18 7.92 4.57
N GLN A 52 11.01 8.18 3.99
CA GLN A 52 9.91 8.90 4.63
C GLN A 52 8.69 8.01 4.84
N ILE A 53 8.02 8.17 5.98
CA ILE A 53 6.73 7.51 6.23
C ILE A 53 5.69 8.16 5.33
N VAL A 54 5.20 7.42 4.34
CA VAL A 54 4.14 7.89 3.42
C VAL A 54 2.75 7.46 3.85
N LYS A 55 2.68 6.42 4.70
CA LYS A 55 1.41 5.89 5.17
C LYS A 55 1.56 5.16 6.51
N ILE A 56 0.58 5.35 7.37
CA ILE A 56 0.34 4.54 8.56
C ILE A 56 -1.09 4.02 8.44
N ASP A 57 -1.28 2.71 8.30
CA ASP A 57 -2.62 2.13 8.19
C ASP A 57 -2.74 0.77 8.87
N GLY A 58 -3.97 0.26 8.99
CA GLY A 58 -4.25 -1.10 9.48
C GLY A 58 -4.39 -2.15 8.36
N GLY A 59 -4.22 -1.76 7.10
CA GLY A 59 -4.26 -2.67 5.95
C GLY A 59 -2.88 -3.28 5.71
N ALA A 60 -2.74 -4.26 4.80
CA ALA A 60 -1.44 -4.85 4.50
C ALA A 60 -0.85 -4.23 3.21
N PRO A 61 -0.05 -3.14 3.31
CA PRO A 61 0.62 -2.59 2.14
C PRO A 61 1.66 -3.57 1.60
N LYS A 62 1.89 -3.53 0.28
CA LYS A 62 2.98 -4.26 -0.34
C LYS A 62 4.24 -3.42 -0.28
N GLY A 63 5.37 -4.03 0.07
CA GLY A 63 6.68 -3.40 0.01
C GLY A 63 7.67 -4.28 -0.74
N ASP A 64 8.65 -3.64 -1.39
CA ASP A 64 9.82 -4.31 -1.96
C ASP A 64 10.62 -5.00 -0.87
N ASN A 65 10.70 -4.36 0.31
CA ASN A 65 11.18 -4.96 1.55
C ASN A 65 10.07 -4.98 2.58
N THR A 66 10.05 -6.02 3.42
CA THR A 66 9.05 -6.16 4.48
C THR A 66 9.70 -6.65 5.77
N ILE A 67 9.32 -6.03 6.89
CA ILE A 67 9.71 -6.43 8.25
C ILE A 67 8.43 -6.73 9.02
N ASP A 68 8.38 -7.85 9.74
CA ASP A 68 7.33 -8.13 10.72
C ASP A 68 7.79 -7.70 12.12
N ALA A 69 7.13 -6.72 12.70
CA ALA A 69 7.45 -6.13 13.99
C ALA A 69 6.50 -6.59 15.12
N ALA A 70 5.69 -7.63 14.88
CA ALA A 70 4.79 -8.18 15.88
C ALA A 70 5.54 -8.56 17.17
N GLY A 71 5.10 -8.00 18.30
CA GLY A 71 5.63 -8.33 19.63
C GLY A 71 7.01 -7.75 19.94
N LEU A 72 7.54 -6.82 19.14
CA LEU A 72 8.85 -6.18 19.35
C LEU A 72 8.79 -4.86 20.15
N TYR A 73 7.76 -4.66 20.98
CA TYR A 73 7.48 -3.42 21.73
C TYR A 73 7.54 -3.60 23.25
#